data_AF-A0A850LMZ7-F1
#
_entry.id   AF-A0A850LMZ7-F1
#
_cell.length_a   1.000
_cell.length_b   1.000
_cell.length_c   1.000
_cell.angle_alpha   90.00
_cell.angle_beta   90.00
_cell.angle_gamma   90.00
#
_symmetry.space_group_name_H-M   'P 1'
#
loop_
_entity.id
_entity.type
_entity.pdbx_description
1 polymer ?
#
loop_
_entity_poly.entity_id
_entity_poly.type
_entity_poly.pdbx_seq_one_letter_code
_entity_poly.pdbx_strand_id
1 'polypeptide(L)'
;MDGGRIIYALDRGLLRDLKFSTYSFENSSQGKFILNIIFGDSTYYVDSLSENLKRGQGAKIRNGWMPNRAAIGYRHCRESQRMVPEPKNFNVVRDLFDLLLTGRYSVSEIYRIACEDWGYMARYSHEQLTYGTIAPGVARRLLDAGRVDEALGIVIGARAVEDGKSFRMLSYSLDEVYQECLERLGRTDELKTHVWSTFRETLSAPVCNST
;
A
#
# COMPACT_ATOMS: atom_id res chain seq x y z
N MET A 1 28.43 12.65 4.78
CA MET A 1 29.43 12.12 5.72
C MET A 1 30.77 12.18 5.00
N ASP A 2 31.78 12.80 5.60
CA ASP A 2 33.08 12.98 4.96
C ASP A 2 34.03 11.86 5.39
N GLY A 3 34.47 11.03 4.42
CA GLY A 3 35.38 9.91 4.66
C GLY A 3 36.69 10.35 5.32
N GLY A 4 37.16 11.57 5.05
CA GLY A 4 38.39 12.11 5.63
C GLY A 4 38.32 12.27 7.15
N ARG A 5 37.14 12.62 7.69
CA ARG A 5 36.93 12.73 9.14
C ARG A 5 36.97 11.37 9.84
N ILE A 6 36.48 10.34 9.18
CA ILE A 6 36.49 8.96 9.70
C ILE A 6 37.93 8.45 9.76
N ILE A 7 38.71 8.67 8.69
CA ILE A 7 40.14 8.32 8.66
C ILE A 7 40.91 9.10 9.74
N TYR A 8 40.68 10.40 9.87
CA TYR A 8 41.33 11.22 10.91
C TYR A 8 41.02 10.73 12.33
N ALA A 9 39.78 10.30 12.59
CA ALA A 9 39.40 9.73 13.88
C ALA A 9 40.06 8.37 14.15
N LEU A 10 40.30 7.55 13.11
CA LEU A 10 41.09 6.32 13.21
C LEU A 10 42.59 6.60 13.45
N ASP A 11 43.14 7.66 12.85
CA ASP A 11 44.53 8.09 13.08
C ASP A 11 44.76 8.59 14.51
N ARG A 12 43.78 9.32 15.06
CA ARG A 12 43.82 9.82 16.44
C ARG A 12 43.53 8.76 17.49
N GLY A 13 43.16 7.54 17.09
CA GLY A 13 42.74 6.47 18.01
C GLY A 13 41.39 6.74 18.70
N LEU A 14 40.61 7.71 18.21
CA LEU A 14 39.25 7.97 18.69
C LEU A 14 38.28 6.86 18.25
N LEU A 15 38.54 6.27 17.08
CA LEU A 15 37.88 5.07 16.59
C LEU A 15 38.85 3.89 16.65
N ARG A 16 38.42 2.80 17.29
CA ARG A 16 39.24 1.58 17.43
C ARG A 16 39.19 0.72 16.17
N ASP A 17 37.99 0.47 15.67
CA ASP A 17 37.75 -0.44 14.55
C ASP A 17 36.43 -0.07 13.84
N LEU A 18 36.28 -0.57 12.61
CA LEU A 18 35.08 -0.40 11.79
C LEU A 18 34.64 -1.78 11.27
N LYS A 19 33.34 -2.08 11.36
CA LYS A 19 32.78 -3.32 10.80
C LYS A 19 31.88 -3.00 9.62
N PHE A 20 32.03 -3.77 8.56
CA PHE A 20 31.21 -3.65 7.35
C PHE A 20 30.61 -5.02 7.01
N SER A 21 29.48 -5.00 6.30
CA SER A 21 28.77 -6.22 5.91
C SER A 21 29.48 -7.00 4.80
N THR A 22 30.23 -6.30 3.95
CA THR A 22 30.76 -6.85 2.69
C THR A 22 32.28 -6.94 2.69
N TYR A 23 32.95 -6.24 3.60
CA TYR A 23 34.41 -6.18 3.66
C TYR A 23 34.91 -6.21 5.10
N SER A 24 36.09 -6.78 5.31
CA SER A 24 36.78 -6.76 6.59
C SER A 24 37.78 -5.60 6.62
N PHE A 25 37.66 -4.74 7.62
CA PHE A 25 38.58 -3.61 7.81
C PHE A 25 39.65 -3.97 8.85
N GLU A 26 40.87 -3.51 8.58
CA GLU A 26 41.94 -3.52 9.57
C GLU A 26 42.43 -2.08 9.76
N ASN A 27 42.63 -1.67 11.01
CA ASN A 27 43.12 -0.35 11.36
C ASN A 27 44.65 -0.23 11.15
N SER A 28 45.11 -0.59 9.96
CA SER A 28 46.49 -0.47 9.48
C SER A 28 46.61 0.67 8.47
N SER A 29 47.82 1.15 8.18
CA SER A 29 48.04 2.19 7.16
C SER A 29 47.51 1.76 5.78
N GLN A 30 47.65 0.48 5.44
CA GLN A 30 47.09 -0.10 4.21
C GLN A 30 45.56 -0.15 4.24
N GLY A 31 44.97 -0.59 5.35
CA GLY A 31 43.50 -0.63 5.50
C GLY A 31 42.85 0.74 5.40
N LYS A 32 43.48 1.77 5.99
CA LYS A 32 43.05 3.18 5.88
C LYS A 32 43.15 3.70 4.45
N PHE A 33 44.21 3.34 3.71
CA PHE A 33 44.36 3.69 2.31
C PHE A 33 43.23 3.08 1.46
N ILE A 34 43.00 1.78 1.60
CA ILE A 34 41.91 1.08 0.89
C ILE A 34 40.54 1.67 1.25
N LEU A 35 40.31 1.96 2.53
CA LEU A 35 39.08 2.60 2.99
C LEU A 35 38.85 3.97 2.34
N ASN A 36 39.90 4.79 2.17
CA ASN A 36 39.80 6.07 1.48
C ASN A 36 39.36 5.90 0.01
N ILE A 37 39.96 4.93 -0.71
CA ILE A 37 39.57 4.61 -2.08
C ILE A 37 38.10 4.17 -2.16
N ILE A 38 37.64 3.32 -1.25
CA ILE A 38 36.25 2.86 -1.19
C ILE A 38 35.27 4.02 -0.94
N PHE A 39 35.64 4.98 -0.06
CA PHE A 39 34.83 6.18 0.13
C PHE A 39 34.77 7.04 -1.13
N GLY A 40 35.86 7.14 -1.88
CA GLY A 40 35.89 7.81 -3.18
C GLY A 40 34.96 7.16 -4.19
N ASP A 41 35.05 5.84 -4.34
CA ASP A 41 34.20 5.05 -5.24
C ASP A 41 32.72 5.18 -4.89
N SER A 42 32.38 5.08 -3.60
CA SER A 42 31.00 5.24 -3.11
C SER A 42 30.43 6.62 -3.40
N THR A 43 31.25 7.67 -3.24
CA THR A 43 30.84 9.05 -3.53
C THR A 43 30.58 9.22 -5.02
N TYR A 44 31.49 8.77 -5.87
CA TYR A 44 31.32 8.78 -7.32
C TYR A 44 30.07 8.00 -7.76
N TYR A 45 29.83 6.82 -7.19
CA TYR A 45 28.65 6.01 -7.51
C TYR A 45 27.35 6.75 -7.19
N VAL A 46 27.23 7.35 -6.00
CA VAL A 46 26.04 8.12 -5.61
C VAL A 46 25.84 9.32 -6.52
N ASP A 47 26.90 10.06 -6.84
CA ASP A 47 26.84 11.25 -7.68
C ASP A 47 26.47 10.92 -9.12
N SER A 48 27.14 9.92 -9.72
CA SER A 48 26.84 9.46 -11.08
C SER A 48 25.41 8.90 -11.19
N LEU A 49 24.93 8.16 -10.19
CA LEU A 49 23.53 7.71 -10.14
C LEU A 49 22.57 8.91 -10.05
N SER A 50 22.87 9.90 -9.23
CA SER A 50 22.07 11.12 -9.10
C SER A 50 21.98 11.90 -10.41
N GLU A 51 23.09 12.06 -11.12
CA GLU A 51 23.12 12.67 -12.45
C GLU A 51 22.27 11.88 -13.46
N ASN A 52 22.44 10.56 -13.50
CA ASN A 52 21.70 9.69 -14.42
C ASN A 52 20.20 9.71 -14.15
N LEU A 53 19.78 9.71 -12.88
CA LEU A 53 18.38 9.86 -12.49
C LEU A 53 17.82 11.22 -12.93
N LYS A 54 18.55 12.33 -12.73
CA LYS A 54 18.13 13.66 -13.17
C LYS A 54 18.03 13.75 -14.69
N ARG A 55 18.99 13.19 -15.43
CA ARG A 55 18.95 13.10 -16.90
C ARG A 55 17.73 12.31 -17.38
N GLY A 56 17.47 11.16 -16.76
CA GLY A 56 16.31 10.32 -17.06
C GLY A 56 14.97 11.02 -16.79
N GLN A 57 14.83 11.66 -15.64
CA GLN A 57 13.65 12.46 -15.30
C GLN A 57 13.47 13.65 -16.27
N GLY A 58 14.55 14.36 -16.59
CA GLY A 58 14.53 15.45 -17.55
C GLY A 58 14.11 15.00 -18.96
N ALA A 59 14.54 13.81 -19.40
CA ALA A 59 14.09 13.24 -20.67
C ALA A 59 12.58 12.94 -20.66
N LYS A 60 12.07 12.38 -19.57
CA LYS A 60 10.63 12.17 -19.38
C LYS A 60 9.87 13.49 -19.50
N ILE A 61 10.30 14.52 -18.77
CA ILE A 61 9.65 15.84 -18.79
C ILE A 61 9.67 16.46 -20.20
N ARG A 62 10.81 16.42 -20.91
CA ARG A 62 10.93 16.93 -22.29
C ARG A 62 9.99 16.22 -23.27
N ASN A 63 9.76 14.93 -23.06
CA ASN A 63 8.84 14.13 -23.88
C ASN A 63 7.37 14.25 -23.43
N GLY A 64 7.06 15.09 -22.43
CA GLY A 64 5.72 15.23 -21.86
C GLY A 64 5.27 14.00 -21.04
N TRP A 65 6.20 13.15 -20.63
CA TRP A 65 5.93 11.99 -19.78
C TRP A 65 6.04 12.37 -18.31
N MET A 66 5.15 11.82 -17.48
CA MET A 66 5.22 12.03 -16.04
C MET A 66 6.41 11.25 -15.44
N PRO A 67 7.34 11.91 -14.72
CA PRO A 67 8.50 11.23 -14.15
C PRO A 67 8.17 10.37 -12.93
N ASN A 68 7.12 10.73 -12.20
CA ASN A 68 6.70 10.15 -10.93
C ASN A 68 5.44 9.28 -11.06
N ARG A 69 5.01 8.69 -9.94
CA ARG A 69 3.75 7.93 -9.84
C ARG A 69 2.57 8.80 -10.30
N ALA A 70 1.60 8.16 -10.96
CA ALA A 70 0.35 8.78 -11.35
C ALA A 70 -0.37 9.36 -10.12
N ALA A 71 -0.94 10.56 -10.27
CA ALA A 71 -1.84 11.13 -9.28
C ALA A 71 -3.09 10.24 -9.11
N ILE A 72 -3.75 10.33 -7.96
CA ILE A 72 -4.97 9.57 -7.70
C ILE A 72 -6.04 9.96 -8.73
N GLY A 73 -6.77 8.97 -9.25
CA GLY A 73 -7.73 9.17 -10.36
C GLY A 73 -7.10 9.13 -11.75
N TYR A 74 -5.79 8.93 -11.86
CA TYR A 74 -5.09 8.74 -13.13
C TYR A 74 -4.29 7.45 -13.11
N ARG A 75 -4.15 6.83 -14.29
CA ARG A 75 -3.29 5.67 -14.50
C ARG A 75 -2.31 5.91 -15.64
N HIS A 76 -1.17 5.24 -15.57
CA HIS A 76 -0.22 5.25 -16.66
C HIS A 76 -0.71 4.32 -17.79
N CYS A 77 -0.97 4.87 -18.97
CA CYS A 77 -1.25 4.10 -20.17
C CYS A 77 0.08 3.66 -20.82
N ARG A 78 0.30 2.34 -20.94
CA ARG A 78 1.56 1.81 -21.49
C ARG A 78 1.75 2.15 -22.97
N GLU A 79 0.67 2.19 -23.74
CA GLU A 79 0.69 2.44 -25.19
C GLU A 79 1.02 3.90 -25.53
N SER A 80 0.35 4.84 -24.85
CA SER A 80 0.56 6.28 -25.09
C SER A 80 1.67 6.88 -24.22
N GLN A 81 2.18 6.14 -23.23
CA GLN A 81 3.10 6.62 -22.19
C GLN A 81 2.62 7.92 -21.49
N ARG A 82 1.29 8.14 -21.48
CA ARG A 82 0.62 9.30 -20.89
C ARG A 82 -0.22 8.88 -19.69
N MET A 83 -0.51 9.87 -18.85
CA MET A 83 -1.47 9.72 -17.77
C MET A 83 -2.88 9.88 -18.33
N VAL A 84 -3.70 8.86 -18.11
CA VAL A 84 -5.09 8.82 -18.57
C VAL A 84 -6.01 8.74 -17.36
N PRO A 85 -7.14 9.47 -17.34
CA PRO A 85 -8.15 9.33 -16.29
C PRO A 85 -8.52 7.87 -16.05
N GLU A 86 -8.50 7.44 -14.79
CA GLU A 86 -8.98 6.14 -14.37
C GLU A 86 -10.48 6.23 -14.05
N PRO A 87 -11.37 5.56 -14.80
CA PRO A 87 -12.82 5.73 -14.66
C PRO A 87 -13.35 5.54 -13.24
N LYS A 88 -12.74 4.64 -12.47
CA LYS A 88 -13.17 4.30 -11.10
C LYS A 88 -12.99 5.45 -10.12
N ASN A 89 -11.83 6.11 -10.17
CA ASN A 89 -11.42 7.09 -9.15
C ASN A 89 -11.44 8.53 -9.66
N PHE A 90 -11.44 8.73 -10.98
CA PHE A 90 -11.37 10.06 -11.58
C PHE A 90 -12.58 10.93 -11.24
N ASN A 91 -13.79 10.38 -11.37
CA ASN A 91 -15.03 11.12 -11.06
C ASN A 91 -15.05 11.55 -9.60
N VAL A 92 -14.68 10.65 -8.68
CA VAL A 92 -14.60 10.97 -7.25
C VAL A 92 -13.63 12.11 -6.97
N VAL A 93 -12.44 12.09 -7.59
CA VAL A 93 -11.46 13.17 -7.43
C VAL A 93 -11.98 14.49 -8.02
N ARG A 94 -12.63 14.45 -9.18
CA ARG A 94 -13.25 15.66 -9.76
C ARG A 94 -14.32 16.23 -8.84
N ASP A 95 -15.24 15.39 -8.36
CA ASP A 95 -16.35 15.82 -7.52
C ASP A 95 -15.85 16.36 -6.15
N LEU A 96 -14.74 15.81 -5.63
CA LEU A 96 -14.01 16.35 -4.48
C LEU A 96 -13.50 17.78 -4.73
N PHE A 97 -12.90 18.04 -5.91
CA PHE A 97 -12.46 19.38 -6.29
C PHE A 97 -13.63 20.32 -6.51
N ASP A 98 -14.72 19.86 -7.10
CA ASP A 98 -15.93 20.67 -7.27
C ASP A 98 -16.48 21.13 -5.92
N LEU A 99 -16.56 20.23 -4.93
CA LEU A 99 -16.93 20.58 -3.55
C LEU A 99 -15.96 21.59 -2.93
N LEU A 100 -14.65 21.38 -3.11
CA LEU A 100 -13.62 22.28 -2.60
C LEU A 100 -13.75 23.69 -3.19
N LEU A 101 -13.98 23.78 -4.50
CA LEU A 101 -14.11 25.04 -5.23
C LEU A 101 -15.39 25.81 -4.87
N THR A 102 -16.41 25.16 -4.29
CA THR A 102 -17.58 25.88 -3.75
C THR A 102 -17.23 26.78 -2.57
N GLY A 103 -16.13 26.48 -1.84
CA GLY A 103 -15.73 27.19 -0.63
C GLY A 103 -16.66 27.04 0.58
N ARG A 104 -17.68 26.17 0.49
CA ARG A 104 -18.71 25.99 1.54
C ARG A 104 -18.36 24.93 2.57
N TYR A 105 -17.41 24.07 2.26
CA TYR A 105 -17.06 22.91 3.07
C TYR A 105 -15.58 22.98 3.45
N SER A 106 -15.28 22.60 4.69
CA SER A 106 -13.91 22.35 5.11
C SER A 106 -13.35 21.10 4.44
N VAL A 107 -12.02 21.02 4.33
CA VAL A 107 -11.33 19.83 3.78
C VAL A 107 -11.73 18.55 4.53
N SER A 108 -11.93 18.63 5.84
CA SER A 108 -12.37 17.50 6.67
C SER A 108 -13.79 17.03 6.35
N GLU A 109 -14.72 17.95 6.09
CA GLU A 109 -16.09 17.61 5.70
C GLU A 109 -16.14 16.98 4.31
N ILE A 110 -15.39 17.54 3.36
CA ILE A 110 -15.27 17.01 2.00
C ILE A 110 -14.71 15.58 2.05
N TYR A 111 -13.68 15.36 2.87
CA TYR A 111 -13.11 14.03 3.07
C TYR A 111 -14.14 13.04 3.65
N ARG A 112 -14.92 13.47 4.63
CA ARG A 112 -15.99 12.65 5.23
C ARG A 112 -17.03 12.26 4.19
N ILE A 113 -17.55 13.23 3.43
CA ILE A 113 -18.54 13.02 2.35
C ILE A 113 -18.01 11.98 1.35
N ALA A 114 -16.78 12.13 0.88
CA ALA A 114 -16.22 11.19 -0.08
C ALA A 114 -16.05 9.78 0.50
N CYS A 115 -15.66 9.64 1.77
CA CYS A 115 -15.50 8.33 2.40
C CYS A 115 -16.84 7.66 2.72
N GLU A 116 -17.81 8.40 3.25
CA GLU A 116 -19.09 7.88 3.73
C GLU A 116 -20.10 7.71 2.59
N ASP A 117 -20.27 8.73 1.76
CA ASP A 117 -21.33 8.74 0.74
C ASP A 117 -20.85 8.12 -0.59
N TRP A 118 -19.57 8.30 -0.93
CA TRP A 118 -19.03 7.87 -2.24
C TRP A 118 -18.16 6.60 -2.17
N GLY A 119 -17.91 6.09 -0.97
CA GLY A 119 -17.07 4.90 -0.76
C GLY A 119 -15.62 5.11 -1.23
N TYR A 120 -15.06 6.31 -1.08
CA TYR A 120 -13.69 6.62 -1.49
C TYR A 120 -12.65 5.97 -0.55
N MET A 121 -11.71 5.21 -1.13
CA MET A 121 -10.81 4.31 -0.39
C MET A 121 -9.34 4.71 -0.34
N ALA A 122 -8.96 5.89 -0.83
CA ALA A 122 -7.55 6.25 -0.99
C ALA A 122 -6.73 6.25 0.33
N ARG A 123 -7.39 6.15 1.49
CA ARG A 123 -6.75 5.95 2.80
C ARG A 123 -6.08 4.59 2.95
N TYR A 124 -6.54 3.55 2.26
CA TYR A 124 -6.10 2.17 2.47
C TYR A 124 -5.25 1.66 1.30
N SER A 125 -4.12 1.05 1.61
CA SER A 125 -3.35 0.29 0.62
C SER A 125 -4.10 -0.99 0.22
N HIS A 126 -3.74 -1.59 -0.92
CA HIS A 126 -4.31 -2.87 -1.34
C HIS A 126 -4.09 -3.98 -0.30
N GLU A 127 -2.96 -3.92 0.41
CA GLU A 127 -2.65 -4.85 1.49
C GLU A 127 -3.53 -4.59 2.72
N GLN A 128 -3.75 -3.33 3.10
CA GLN A 128 -4.60 -3.01 4.25
C GLN A 128 -6.07 -3.40 4.02
N LEU A 129 -6.53 -3.40 2.76
CA LEU A 129 -7.88 -3.84 2.41
C LEU A 129 -8.11 -5.34 2.56
N THR A 130 -7.07 -6.17 2.75
CA THR A 130 -7.22 -7.61 3.03
C THR A 130 -7.32 -7.90 4.53
N TYR A 131 -7.12 -6.91 5.39
CA TYR A 131 -7.17 -7.12 6.84
C TYR A 131 -8.63 -7.24 7.30
N GLY A 132 -8.98 -8.33 7.98
CA GLY A 132 -10.34 -8.56 8.49
C GLY A 132 -10.87 -7.52 9.49
N THR A 133 -10.00 -6.67 10.05
CA THR A 133 -10.38 -5.52 10.88
C THR A 133 -10.76 -4.28 10.09
N ILE A 134 -10.29 -4.16 8.84
CA ILE A 134 -10.50 -2.99 7.97
C ILE A 134 -11.52 -3.31 6.88
N ALA A 135 -11.39 -4.48 6.26
CA ALA A 135 -12.17 -4.92 5.10
C ALA A 135 -13.69 -4.85 5.32
N PRO A 136 -14.28 -5.31 6.46
CA PRO A 136 -15.72 -5.25 6.66
C PRO A 136 -16.27 -3.82 6.66
N GLY A 137 -15.60 -2.91 7.38
CA GLY A 137 -16.04 -1.52 7.49
C GLY A 137 -15.91 -0.77 6.16
N VAL A 138 -14.91 -1.12 5.34
CA VAL A 138 -14.76 -0.57 4.00
C VAL A 138 -15.81 -1.13 3.03
N ALA A 139 -16.06 -2.44 3.09
CA ALA A 139 -17.06 -3.10 2.25
C ALA A 139 -18.49 -2.60 2.56
N ARG A 140 -18.82 -2.34 3.84
CA ARG A 140 -20.12 -1.73 4.21
C ARG A 140 -20.31 -0.36 3.54
N ARG A 141 -19.31 0.53 3.61
CA ARG A 141 -19.37 1.84 2.94
C ARG A 141 -19.55 1.72 1.42
N LEU A 142 -18.97 0.69 0.79
CA LEU A 142 -19.22 0.46 -0.63
C LEU A 142 -20.63 -0.03 -0.94
N LEU A 143 -21.18 -0.88 -0.08
CA LEU A 143 -22.56 -1.33 -0.21
C LEU A 143 -23.52 -0.14 -0.08
N ASP A 144 -23.27 0.77 0.86
CA ASP A 144 -24.05 2.00 1.02
C ASP A 144 -23.94 2.90 -0.21
N ALA A 145 -22.76 2.97 -0.82
CA ALA A 145 -22.52 3.67 -2.09
C ALA A 145 -23.00 2.89 -3.34
N GLY A 146 -23.63 1.72 -3.19
CA GLY A 146 -24.14 0.89 -4.30
C GLY A 146 -23.07 0.18 -5.15
N ARG A 147 -21.80 0.18 -4.72
CA ARG A 147 -20.65 -0.42 -5.42
C ARG A 147 -20.43 -1.88 -5.00
N VAL A 148 -21.45 -2.70 -5.21
CA VAL A 148 -21.55 -4.06 -4.65
C VAL A 148 -20.44 -5.00 -5.16
N ASP A 149 -20.08 -4.95 -6.45
CA ASP A 149 -18.99 -5.79 -7.00
C ASP A 149 -17.63 -5.51 -6.36
N GLU A 150 -17.35 -4.24 -6.05
CA GLU A 150 -16.11 -3.85 -5.39
C GLU A 150 -16.09 -4.27 -3.92
N ALA A 151 -17.25 -4.19 -3.25
CA ALA A 151 -17.42 -4.65 -1.88
C ALA A 151 -17.13 -6.16 -1.80
N LEU A 152 -17.74 -6.93 -2.72
CA LEU A 152 -17.52 -8.36 -2.83
C LEU A 152 -16.05 -8.69 -3.07
N GLY A 153 -15.37 -7.97 -3.98
CA GLY A 153 -13.96 -8.19 -4.27
C GLY A 153 -13.05 -8.01 -3.04
N ILE A 154 -13.30 -6.98 -2.23
CA ILE A 154 -12.55 -6.73 -0.99
C ILE A 154 -12.79 -7.85 0.02
N VAL A 155 -14.05 -8.25 0.21
CA VAL A 155 -14.40 -9.29 1.17
C VAL A 155 -13.81 -10.64 0.76
N ILE A 156 -13.87 -11.01 -0.52
CA ILE A 156 -13.22 -12.23 -1.03
C ILE A 156 -11.71 -12.20 -0.76
N GLY A 157 -11.05 -11.07 -1.05
CA GLY A 157 -9.62 -10.91 -0.83
C GLY A 157 -9.23 -11.04 0.65
N ALA A 158 -10.01 -10.44 1.55
CA ALA A 158 -9.78 -10.55 2.99
C ALA A 158 -10.00 -11.98 3.51
N ARG A 159 -11.08 -12.65 3.07
CA ARG A 159 -11.39 -14.03 3.46
C ARG A 159 -10.32 -15.02 3.01
N ALA A 160 -9.79 -14.87 1.79
CA ALA A 160 -8.69 -15.71 1.30
C ALA A 160 -7.43 -15.63 2.18
N VAL A 161 -7.17 -14.48 2.82
CA VAL A 161 -6.05 -14.30 3.74
C VAL A 161 -6.35 -14.88 5.13
N GLU A 162 -7.61 -14.87 5.57
CA GLU A 162 -8.03 -15.46 6.85
C GLU A 162 -8.10 -16.99 6.81
N ASP A 163 -8.52 -17.59 5.71
CA ASP A 163 -8.58 -19.04 5.52
C ASP A 163 -7.21 -19.73 5.62
N GLY A 164 -6.14 -18.98 5.34
CA GLY A 164 -4.76 -19.45 5.50
C GLY A 164 -4.23 -19.45 6.94
N LYS A 165 -5.00 -18.95 7.93
CA LYS A 165 -4.56 -18.81 9.32
C LYS A 165 -5.16 -19.92 10.19
N SER A 166 -4.34 -20.53 11.04
CA SER A 166 -4.75 -21.60 11.97
C SER A 166 -5.79 -21.18 13.00
N PHE A 167 -5.96 -19.87 13.21
CA PHE A 167 -7.02 -19.30 14.03
C PHE A 167 -7.88 -18.41 13.13
N ARG A 168 -9.03 -18.92 12.69
CA ARG A 168 -10.11 -18.07 12.18
C ARG A 168 -10.59 -17.26 13.38
N MET A 169 -10.18 -16.01 13.47
CA MET A 169 -10.94 -15.06 14.26
C MET A 169 -12.28 -15.01 13.56
N LEU A 170 -13.34 -15.55 14.18
CA LEU A 170 -14.71 -15.49 13.67
C LEU A 170 -15.11 -14.02 13.60
N SER A 171 -14.68 -13.33 12.56
CA SER A 171 -15.13 -11.99 12.23
C SER A 171 -16.52 -12.16 11.67
N TYR A 172 -17.50 -12.31 12.56
CA TYR A 172 -18.93 -12.33 12.22
C TYR A 172 -19.27 -11.18 11.26
N SER A 173 -18.62 -10.03 11.46
CA SER A 173 -18.73 -8.86 10.58
C SER A 173 -18.28 -9.07 9.13
N LEU A 174 -17.30 -9.93 8.85
CA LEU A 174 -16.83 -10.17 7.48
C LEU A 174 -17.76 -11.13 6.72
N ASP A 175 -18.26 -12.16 7.41
CA ASP A 175 -19.23 -13.11 6.84
C ASP A 175 -20.59 -12.45 6.61
N GLU A 176 -21.06 -11.59 7.52
CA GLU A 176 -22.28 -10.78 7.33
C GLU A 176 -22.21 -9.94 6.05
N VAL A 177 -21.11 -9.21 5.87
CA VAL A 177 -20.95 -8.33 4.71
C VAL A 177 -20.80 -9.15 3.43
N TYR A 178 -20.16 -10.33 3.49
CA TYR A 178 -20.10 -11.26 2.37
C TYR A 178 -21.49 -11.73 1.93
N GLN A 179 -22.32 -12.16 2.89
CA GLN A 179 -23.68 -12.62 2.64
C GLN A 179 -24.53 -11.52 2.01
N GLU A 180 -24.48 -10.31 2.57
CA GLU A 180 -25.19 -9.15 2.02
C GLU A 180 -24.74 -8.82 0.59
N CYS A 181 -23.44 -8.93 0.28
CA CYS A 181 -22.94 -8.75 -1.08
C CYS A 181 -23.56 -9.78 -2.05
N LEU A 182 -23.61 -11.05 -1.66
CA LEU A 182 -24.19 -12.11 -2.49
C LEU A 182 -25.71 -11.95 -2.67
N GLU A 183 -26.41 -11.53 -1.63
CA GLU A 183 -27.85 -11.23 -1.68
C GLU A 183 -28.16 -10.10 -2.64
N ARG A 184 -27.46 -8.96 -2.53
CA ARG A 184 -27.66 -7.80 -3.42
C ARG A 184 -27.31 -8.08 -4.87
N LEU A 185 -26.37 -9.00 -5.13
CA LEU A 185 -26.03 -9.46 -6.49
C LEU A 185 -26.96 -10.58 -7.00
N GLY A 186 -27.90 -11.08 -6.19
CA GLY A 186 -28.79 -12.18 -6.56
C GLY A 186 -28.08 -13.53 -6.73
N ARG A 187 -26.87 -13.70 -6.17
CA ARG A 187 -26.07 -14.93 -6.28
C ARG A 187 -26.51 -15.96 -5.23
N THR A 188 -27.76 -16.40 -5.33
CA THR A 188 -28.44 -17.23 -4.31
C THR A 188 -27.81 -18.59 -4.10
N ASP A 189 -27.23 -19.20 -5.14
CA ASP A 189 -26.64 -20.54 -5.02
C ASP A 189 -25.33 -20.51 -4.24
N GLU A 190 -24.52 -19.46 -4.45
CA GLU A 190 -23.29 -19.23 -3.69
C GLU A 190 -23.60 -18.88 -2.23
N LEU A 191 -24.66 -18.09 -2.01
CA LEU A 191 -25.13 -17.76 -0.66
C LEU A 191 -25.55 -19.02 0.10
N LYS A 192 -26.39 -19.87 -0.51
CA LYS A 192 -26.83 -21.14 0.08
C LYS A 192 -25.64 -22.03 0.41
N THR A 193 -24.69 -22.15 -0.52
CA THR A 193 -23.48 -22.95 -0.33
C THR A 193 -22.67 -22.44 0.86
N HIS A 194 -22.48 -21.13 0.95
CA HIS A 194 -21.74 -20.51 2.05
C HIS A 194 -22.44 -20.68 3.41
N VAL A 195 -23.74 -20.39 3.50
CA VAL A 195 -24.50 -20.57 4.73
C VAL A 195 -24.47 -22.04 5.18
N TRP A 196 -24.57 -22.98 4.24
CA TRP A 196 -24.47 -24.41 4.52
C TRP A 196 -23.08 -24.83 5.00
N SER A 197 -21.99 -24.27 4.43
CA SER A 197 -20.63 -24.55 4.92
C SER A 197 -20.43 -24.01 6.33
N THR A 198 -20.85 -22.77 6.61
CA THR A 198 -20.72 -22.15 7.92
C THR A 198 -21.53 -22.93 8.98
N PHE A 199 -22.73 -23.37 8.62
CA PHE A 199 -23.55 -24.25 9.47
C PHE A 199 -22.83 -25.55 9.82
N ARG A 200 -22.24 -26.23 8.82
CA ARG A 200 -21.47 -27.47 9.04
C ARG A 200 -20.27 -27.27 9.95
N GLU A 201 -19.52 -26.20 9.74
CA GLU A 201 -18.36 -25.85 10.57
C GLU A 201 -18.78 -25.62 12.02
N THR A 202 -19.87 -24.89 12.24
CA THR A 202 -20.43 -24.60 13.57
C THR A 202 -20.86 -25.88 14.29
N LEU A 203 -21.44 -26.84 13.58
CA LEU A 203 -21.80 -28.15 14.15
C LEU A 203 -20.59 -29.03 14.48
N SER A 204 -19.51 -28.91 13.71
CA SER A 204 -18.27 -29.66 13.92
C SER A 204 -17.31 -29.05 14.94
N ALA A 205 -17.55 -27.79 15.34
CA ALA A 205 -16.76 -27.15 16.40
C ALA A 205 -16.97 -27.94 17.70
N PRO A 206 -15.89 -28.37 18.39
CA PRO A 206 -16.04 -29.05 19.66
C PRO A 206 -16.80 -28.12 20.60
N VAL A 207 -17.98 -28.56 21.03
CA VAL A 207 -18.74 -27.88 22.07
C VAL A 207 -17.80 -27.76 23.27
N CYS A 208 -17.28 -26.57 23.53
CA CYS A 208 -16.62 -26.30 24.79
C CYS A 208 -17.67 -26.49 25.87
N ASN A 209 -17.66 -27.65 26.51
CA ASN A 209 -18.41 -27.92 27.73
C ASN A 209 -18.00 -26.88 28.77
N SER A 210 -18.83 -25.85 28.92
CA SER A 210 -18.78 -24.93 30.06
C SER A 210 -19.13 -25.71 31.32
N THR A 211 -18.31 -25.53 32.35
CA THR A 211 -18.48 -26.02 33.71
C THR A 211 -19.69 -25.38 34.39
#